data_AF-A0A970CLT8-F1
#
_entry.id   AF-A0A970CLT8-F1
#
_cell.length_a   1.000
_cell.length_b   1.000
_cell.length_c   1.000
_cell.angle_alpha   90.00
_cell.angle_beta   90.00
_cell.angle_gamma   90.00
#
_symmetry.space_group_name_H-M   'P 1'
#
loop_
_entity.id
_entity.type
_entity.pdbx_description
1 polymer ?
#
loop_
_entity_poly.entity_id
_entity_poly.type
_entity_poly.pdbx_seq_one_letter_code
_entity_poly.pdbx_strand_id
1 'polypeptide(L)'
;MRQVFSRVKRPLSDERGNILVITSFLILGLFLMSLGLIEVGRFLIIREQVQTVGDAATLAGVGAKDSAQRWVKIDIHTEHGSFREYGEDGSSWCVGCDSTVVDNIIGLESDLIDNGGWRRYSLFSCGNCSTPYDTWYTFKDRDIIYNLSDMEEQVTKLRGSAKSARNSVTNAIDNVLKSLKSREHRAFTTMYSQVLGGISLEDKQELADNESKFTRKYVTEVRGFSKAGNLCSTEYSRWKNSYYWDIEGYRWDYDLERRYKECAAAVSSANEGHRALQSIRSIIDDSQKSISDLEEQVEGYITDTQNTVNSPDYVSGKQKSDLATRAFLEKALKAKKLEYGEGENILNN
;
A
#
# COMPACT_ATOMS: atom_id res chain seq x y z
N MET A 1 32.91 -33.95 64.07
CA MET A 1 33.33 -34.98 63.09
C MET A 1 32.09 -35.79 62.71
N ARG A 2 31.58 -35.61 61.48
CA ARG A 2 31.62 -36.57 60.34
C ARG A 2 30.94 -37.92 60.66
N GLN A 3 29.70 -38.17 60.21
CA GLN A 3 29.25 -38.62 58.87
C GLN A 3 29.35 -40.14 58.64
N VAL A 4 28.25 -40.74 58.13
CA VAL A 4 28.16 -41.69 56.97
C VAL A 4 27.25 -42.92 57.20
N PHE A 5 26.04 -42.82 56.61
CA PHE A 5 25.29 -43.73 55.71
C PHE A 5 24.90 -45.21 56.01
N SER A 6 23.70 -45.47 55.49
CA SER A 6 23.10 -46.72 54.97
C SER A 6 22.18 -47.47 55.95
N ARG A 7 20.95 -47.87 55.61
CA ARG A 7 20.43 -48.34 54.32
C ARG A 7 18.98 -47.93 54.07
N VAL A 8 18.74 -47.40 52.89
CA VAL A 8 17.49 -47.55 52.13
C VAL A 8 17.40 -48.99 51.62
N LYS A 9 16.27 -49.68 51.83
CA LYS A 9 15.80 -50.80 50.96
C LYS A 9 14.28 -51.02 51.10
N ARG A 10 13.56 -50.46 50.12
CA ARG A 10 12.32 -50.89 49.41
C ARG A 10 11.09 -51.33 50.22
N PRO A 11 9.93 -50.70 49.92
CA PRO A 11 8.77 -51.45 49.46
C PRO A 11 8.32 -50.91 48.09
N LEU A 12 8.95 -51.40 47.02
CA LEU A 12 8.54 -51.17 45.63
C LEU A 12 8.05 -52.48 44.98
N SER A 13 7.59 -53.43 45.80
CA SER A 13 7.19 -54.77 45.36
C SER A 13 5.88 -55.20 46.02
N ASP A 14 4.91 -54.29 46.04
CA ASP A 14 3.54 -54.64 46.41
C ASP A 14 2.59 -53.79 45.55
N GLU A 15 1.59 -54.42 44.95
CA GLU A 15 0.66 -53.77 44.00
C GLU A 15 -0.01 -52.51 44.59
N ARG A 16 -0.14 -52.48 45.93
CA ARG A 16 -0.67 -51.35 46.69
C ARG A 16 0.28 -50.13 46.74
N GLY A 17 1.60 -50.35 46.72
CA GLY A 17 2.59 -49.26 46.72
C GLY A 17 2.74 -48.59 45.36
N ASN A 18 2.59 -49.37 44.28
CA ASN A 18 2.65 -48.84 42.92
C ASN A 18 1.41 -47.98 42.61
N ILE A 19 0.23 -48.38 43.09
CA ILE A 19 -1.00 -47.56 42.98
C ILE A 19 -0.81 -46.22 43.70
N LEU A 20 -0.16 -46.20 44.86
CA LEU A 20 0.03 -44.99 45.67
C LEU A 20 1.02 -44.00 45.03
N VAL A 21 2.07 -44.51 44.39
CA VAL A 21 3.02 -43.69 43.62
C VAL A 21 2.37 -43.18 42.34
N ILE A 22 1.62 -44.02 41.62
CA ILE A 22 0.92 -43.63 40.38
C ILE A 22 -0.18 -42.59 40.68
N THR A 23 -0.98 -42.77 41.73
CA THR A 23 -2.01 -41.79 42.13
C THR A 23 -1.41 -40.47 42.61
N SER A 24 -0.28 -40.50 43.32
CA SER A 24 0.43 -39.27 43.71
C SER A 24 0.94 -38.49 42.50
N PHE A 25 1.55 -39.17 41.52
CA PHE A 25 1.99 -38.54 40.27
C PHE A 25 0.81 -38.04 39.41
N LEU A 26 -0.32 -38.76 39.40
CA LEU A 26 -1.54 -38.32 38.72
C LEU A 26 -2.15 -37.07 39.35
N ILE A 27 -2.24 -37.02 40.68
CA ILE A 27 -2.76 -35.84 41.40
C ILE A 27 -1.84 -34.64 41.20
N LEU A 28 -0.52 -34.85 41.24
CA LEU A 28 0.47 -33.78 41.04
C LEU A 28 0.50 -33.30 39.58
N GLY A 29 0.34 -34.22 38.62
CA GLY A 29 0.19 -33.90 37.20
C GLY A 29 -1.11 -33.13 36.90
N LEU A 30 -2.23 -33.52 37.51
CA LEU A 30 -3.50 -32.79 37.42
C LEU A 30 -3.41 -31.41 38.07
N PHE A 31 -2.71 -31.28 39.20
CA PHE A 31 -2.47 -29.97 39.82
C PHE A 31 -1.63 -29.05 38.93
N LEU A 32 -0.55 -29.56 38.31
CA LEU A 32 0.29 -28.78 37.39
C LEU A 32 -0.44 -28.42 36.09
N MET A 33 -1.29 -29.31 35.56
CA MET A 33 -2.17 -28.98 34.43
C MET A 33 -3.23 -27.95 34.81
N SER A 34 -3.79 -28.02 36.02
CA SER A 34 -4.75 -27.01 36.50
C SER A 34 -4.08 -25.65 36.70
N LEU A 35 -2.85 -25.60 37.19
CA LEU A 35 -2.06 -24.36 37.29
C LEU A 35 -1.71 -23.82 35.90
N GLY A 36 -1.30 -24.68 34.96
CA GLY A 36 -1.08 -24.30 33.57
C GLY A 36 -2.34 -23.76 32.88
N LEU A 37 -3.52 -24.35 33.16
CA LEU A 37 -4.82 -23.85 32.68
C LEU A 37 -5.24 -22.56 33.37
N ILE A 38 -4.84 -22.33 34.62
CA ILE A 38 -5.09 -21.06 35.33
C ILE A 38 -4.14 -19.97 34.83
N GLU A 39 -2.89 -20.27 34.48
CA GLU A 39 -1.95 -19.34 33.84
C GLU A 39 -2.38 -19.00 32.40
N VAL A 40 -2.77 -20.00 31.61
CA VAL A 40 -3.29 -19.80 30.25
C VAL A 40 -4.67 -19.13 30.29
N GLY A 41 -5.50 -19.45 31.27
CA GLY A 41 -6.76 -18.78 31.56
C GLY A 41 -6.53 -17.34 31.99
N ARG A 42 -5.53 -17.05 32.82
CA ARG A 42 -5.11 -15.67 33.13
C ARG A 42 -4.51 -14.98 31.92
N PHE A 43 -3.76 -15.65 31.06
CA PHE A 43 -3.22 -15.06 29.83
C PHE A 43 -4.32 -14.72 28.82
N LEU A 44 -5.31 -15.60 28.66
CA LEU A 44 -6.50 -15.38 27.83
C LEU A 44 -7.43 -14.34 28.44
N ILE A 45 -7.65 -14.36 29.76
CA ILE A 45 -8.44 -13.35 30.48
C ILE A 45 -7.70 -12.01 30.54
N ILE A 46 -6.37 -11.95 30.63
CA ILE A 46 -5.63 -10.69 30.56
C ILE A 46 -5.62 -10.16 29.12
N ARG A 47 -5.60 -11.03 28.10
CA ARG A 47 -5.72 -10.60 26.71
C ARG A 47 -7.14 -10.13 26.39
N GLU A 48 -8.17 -10.85 26.85
CA GLU A 48 -9.56 -10.42 26.78
C GLU A 48 -9.81 -9.21 27.66
N GLN A 49 -9.25 -9.07 28.87
CA GLN A 49 -9.44 -7.90 29.73
C GLN A 49 -8.61 -6.72 29.26
N VAL A 50 -7.48 -6.87 28.56
CA VAL A 50 -6.82 -5.75 27.87
C VAL A 50 -7.66 -5.31 26.67
N GLN A 51 -8.29 -6.25 25.96
CA GLN A 51 -9.30 -5.94 24.94
C GLN A 51 -10.58 -5.35 25.54
N THR A 52 -11.04 -5.82 26.70
CA THR A 52 -12.33 -5.43 27.32
C THR A 52 -12.17 -4.17 28.17
N VAL A 53 -10.98 -3.92 28.72
CA VAL A 53 -10.61 -2.65 29.37
C VAL A 53 -10.23 -1.63 28.30
N GLY A 54 -9.65 -2.04 27.17
CA GLY A 54 -9.58 -1.24 25.96
C GLY A 54 -10.99 -0.86 25.47
N ASP A 55 -11.87 -1.84 25.33
CA ASP A 55 -13.26 -1.67 24.90
C ASP A 55 -14.09 -0.92 25.96
N ALA A 56 -13.80 -1.03 27.26
CA ALA A 56 -14.50 -0.29 28.32
C ALA A 56 -13.89 1.10 28.56
N ALA A 57 -12.60 1.32 28.32
CA ALA A 57 -11.98 2.65 28.31
C ALA A 57 -12.42 3.43 27.06
N THR A 58 -12.68 2.75 25.96
CA THR A 58 -13.30 3.30 24.76
C THR A 58 -14.81 3.50 24.91
N LEU A 59 -15.52 2.63 25.65
CA LEU A 59 -16.95 2.84 25.95
C LEU A 59 -17.20 3.92 27.01
N ALA A 60 -16.32 4.05 28.00
CA ALA A 60 -16.40 5.08 29.05
C ALA A 60 -15.81 6.42 28.60
N GLY A 61 -14.99 6.40 27.55
CA GLY A 61 -14.39 7.55 26.91
C GLY A 61 -15.14 7.98 25.66
N VAL A 62 -16.37 8.50 25.84
CA VAL A 62 -17.04 9.41 24.88
C VAL A 62 -17.61 8.73 23.63
N GLY A 63 -18.88 9.02 23.33
CA GLY A 63 -19.58 8.60 22.11
C GLY A 63 -19.05 9.29 20.85
N ALA A 64 -17.84 8.94 20.44
CA ALA A 64 -17.27 9.31 19.16
C ALA A 64 -17.07 8.06 18.31
N LYS A 65 -17.18 8.20 17.00
CA LYS A 65 -16.87 7.16 16.00
C LYS A 65 -15.37 6.76 15.99
N ASP A 66 -14.60 7.02 17.05
CA ASP A 66 -13.16 7.30 17.02
C ASP A 66 -12.32 6.54 18.06
N SER A 67 -12.71 5.33 18.45
CA SER A 67 -12.06 4.69 19.62
C SER A 67 -11.03 3.59 19.30
N ALA A 68 -10.98 3.08 18.06
CA ALA A 68 -9.83 2.37 17.49
C ALA A 68 -10.01 2.24 15.97
N GLN A 69 -9.22 2.95 15.17
CA GLN A 69 -9.29 2.82 13.71
C GLN A 69 -8.35 1.70 13.24
N ARG A 70 -8.89 0.73 12.50
CA ARG A 70 -8.14 -0.38 11.92
C ARG A 70 -7.67 0.03 10.54
N TRP A 71 -6.36 0.00 10.33
CA TRP A 71 -5.73 0.26 9.04
C TRP A 71 -5.18 -1.05 8.49
N VAL A 72 -5.38 -1.27 7.21
CA VAL A 72 -4.88 -2.47 6.53
C VAL A 72 -3.92 -2.06 5.42
N LYS A 73 -2.93 -2.92 5.21
CA LYS A 73 -2.05 -2.89 4.05
C LYS A 73 -2.30 -4.14 3.21
N ILE A 74 -2.64 -3.94 1.95
CA ILE A 74 -2.97 -5.00 1.01
C ILE A 74 -2.17 -4.85 -0.28
N ASP A 75 -1.96 -5.98 -0.96
CA ASP A 75 -1.59 -5.97 -2.37
C ASP A 75 -2.80 -6.35 -3.20
N ILE A 76 -2.91 -5.77 -4.38
CA ILE A 76 -4.04 -5.95 -5.27
C ILE A 76 -3.53 -6.58 -6.55
N HIS A 77 -4.05 -7.76 -6.85
CA HIS A 77 -3.68 -8.56 -8.01
C HIS A 77 -4.77 -8.39 -9.07
N THR A 78 -4.35 -8.14 -10.30
CA THR A 78 -5.25 -8.02 -11.45
C THR A 78 -4.77 -8.96 -12.55
N GLU A 79 -5.61 -9.93 -12.91
CA GLU A 79 -5.51 -10.64 -14.18
C GLU A 79 -6.30 -9.87 -15.23
N HIS A 80 -5.61 -9.34 -16.24
CA HIS A 80 -6.23 -8.47 -17.24
C HIS A 80 -7.14 -9.21 -18.23
N GLY A 81 -7.14 -10.54 -18.20
CA GLY A 81 -7.93 -11.40 -19.07
C GLY A 81 -7.29 -11.61 -20.45
N SER A 82 -8.14 -11.72 -21.47
CA SER A 82 -7.71 -11.96 -22.85
C SER A 82 -8.60 -11.24 -23.86
N PHE A 83 -8.01 -10.85 -24.99
CA PHE A 83 -8.72 -10.23 -26.12
C PHE A 83 -8.69 -11.13 -27.35
N ARG A 84 -9.63 -10.90 -28.28
CA ARG A 84 -9.69 -11.60 -29.55
C ARG A 84 -8.88 -10.85 -30.62
N GLU A 85 -7.94 -11.55 -31.22
CA GLU A 85 -7.16 -11.08 -32.38
C GLU A 85 -7.72 -11.71 -33.66
N TYR A 86 -7.62 -10.97 -34.77
CA TYR A 86 -8.07 -11.40 -36.10
C TYR A 86 -6.89 -11.46 -37.06
N GLY A 87 -6.72 -12.61 -37.71
CA GLY A 87 -5.78 -12.82 -38.80
C GLY A 87 -6.26 -12.17 -40.10
N GLU A 88 -5.34 -11.99 -41.04
CA GLU A 88 -5.63 -11.44 -42.37
C GLU A 88 -6.53 -12.37 -43.20
N ASP A 89 -6.54 -13.66 -42.88
CA ASP A 89 -7.37 -14.71 -43.46
C ASP A 89 -8.78 -14.79 -42.84
N GLY A 90 -9.12 -13.90 -41.91
CA GLY A 90 -10.38 -13.91 -41.17
C GLY A 90 -10.43 -14.92 -40.01
N SER A 91 -9.33 -15.63 -39.72
CA SER A 91 -9.22 -16.45 -38.52
C SER A 91 -9.19 -15.57 -37.25
N SER A 92 -9.58 -16.13 -36.10
CA SER A 92 -9.49 -15.42 -34.82
C SER A 92 -8.99 -16.31 -33.70
N TRP A 93 -8.09 -15.81 -32.87
CA TRP A 93 -7.58 -16.47 -31.67
C TRP A 93 -7.57 -15.52 -30.48
N CYS A 94 -7.32 -16.04 -29.28
CA CYS A 94 -7.32 -15.23 -28.06
C CYS A 94 -5.91 -15.07 -27.51
N VAL A 95 -5.59 -13.83 -27.12
CA VAL A 95 -4.29 -13.42 -26.63
C VAL A 95 -4.45 -12.89 -25.21
N GLY A 96 -3.70 -13.47 -24.26
CA GLY A 96 -3.72 -13.07 -22.85
C GLY A 96 -2.97 -11.77 -22.60
N CYS A 97 -3.46 -10.99 -21.63
CA CYS A 97 -3.00 -9.61 -21.35
C CYS A 97 -2.13 -9.47 -20.11
N ASP A 98 -1.43 -10.53 -19.73
CA ASP A 98 -0.61 -10.60 -18.52
C ASP A 98 -1.39 -10.23 -17.23
N SER A 99 -0.66 -10.11 -16.14
CA SER A 99 -1.19 -9.76 -14.82
C SER A 99 -0.34 -8.65 -14.20
N THR A 100 -0.97 -7.82 -13.39
CA THR A 100 -0.28 -6.75 -12.65
C THR A 100 -0.57 -6.84 -11.17
N VAL A 101 0.41 -6.45 -10.36
CA VAL A 101 0.27 -6.30 -8.91
C VAL A 101 0.46 -4.83 -8.55
N VAL A 102 -0.49 -4.29 -7.79
CA VAL A 102 -0.37 -3.00 -7.13
C VAL A 102 -0.08 -3.26 -5.66
N ASP A 103 1.18 -3.04 -5.28
CA ASP A 103 1.65 -3.35 -3.93
C ASP A 103 1.34 -2.25 -2.92
N ASN A 104 1.27 -2.66 -1.65
CA ASN A 104 1.33 -1.78 -0.48
C ASN A 104 0.24 -0.69 -0.43
N ILE A 105 -0.97 -1.00 -0.90
CA ILE A 105 -2.12 -0.12 -0.76
C ILE A 105 -2.54 -0.11 0.71
N ILE A 106 -2.57 1.08 1.28
CA ILE A 106 -2.97 1.32 2.67
C ILE A 106 -4.32 2.02 2.71
N GLY A 107 -5.11 1.78 3.75
CA GLY A 107 -6.38 2.45 3.98
C GLY A 107 -7.11 1.89 5.20
N LEU A 108 -8.22 2.51 5.57
CA LEU A 108 -9.10 2.01 6.62
C LEU A 108 -9.65 0.64 6.24
N GLU A 109 -9.71 -0.29 7.20
CA GLU A 109 -10.27 -1.63 6.97
C GLU A 109 -11.74 -1.54 6.53
N SER A 110 -12.50 -0.62 7.14
CA SER A 110 -13.90 -0.37 6.78
C SER A 110 -14.05 0.03 5.31
N ASP A 111 -13.12 0.85 4.80
CA ASP A 111 -13.25 1.42 3.46
C ASP A 111 -12.66 0.49 2.42
N LEU A 112 -11.47 -0.04 2.65
CA LEU A 112 -10.81 -0.93 1.71
C LEU A 112 -11.48 -2.29 1.66
N ILE A 113 -11.77 -2.91 2.81
CA ILE A 113 -12.24 -4.30 2.88
C ILE A 113 -13.76 -4.37 2.98
N ASP A 114 -14.34 -3.78 4.03
CA ASP A 114 -15.76 -3.97 4.33
C ASP A 114 -16.66 -3.34 3.25
N ASN A 115 -16.28 -2.16 2.76
CA ASN A 115 -16.97 -1.45 1.68
C ASN A 115 -16.44 -1.82 0.28
N GLY A 116 -15.45 -2.71 0.18
CA GLY A 116 -14.88 -3.15 -1.10
C GLY A 116 -14.09 -2.07 -1.86
N GLY A 117 -13.63 -1.03 -1.16
CA GLY A 117 -12.86 0.09 -1.75
C GLY A 117 -11.56 -0.35 -2.42
N TRP A 118 -10.99 -1.51 -2.08
CA TRP A 118 -9.82 -2.08 -2.76
C TRP A 118 -10.02 -2.20 -4.28
N ARG A 119 -11.27 -2.39 -4.75
CA ARG A 119 -11.58 -2.57 -6.17
C ARG A 119 -11.24 -1.34 -7.02
N ARG A 120 -11.14 -0.14 -6.44
CA ARG A 120 -10.78 1.10 -7.17
C ARG A 120 -9.35 1.08 -7.73
N TYR A 121 -8.48 0.22 -7.18
CA TYR A 121 -7.12 0.01 -7.66
C TYR A 121 -7.00 -1.21 -8.58
N SER A 122 -8.12 -1.85 -8.91
CA SER A 122 -8.16 -2.84 -9.98
C SER A 122 -7.89 -2.14 -11.31
N LEU A 123 -6.93 -2.66 -12.06
CA LEU A 123 -6.56 -2.10 -13.35
C LEU A 123 -7.50 -2.63 -14.46
N PHE A 124 -7.30 -2.17 -15.69
CA PHE A 124 -8.19 -2.48 -16.82
C PHE A 124 -8.42 -3.98 -17.08
N SER A 125 -9.60 -4.27 -17.62
CA SER A 125 -9.87 -5.49 -18.37
C SER A 125 -9.48 -5.27 -19.83
N CYS A 126 -8.73 -6.21 -20.41
CA CYS A 126 -8.32 -6.12 -21.80
C CYS A 126 -9.33 -6.72 -22.80
N GLY A 127 -10.44 -7.28 -22.32
CA GLY A 127 -11.46 -7.91 -23.15
C GLY A 127 -12.05 -9.17 -22.52
N ASN A 128 -12.95 -9.82 -23.28
CA ASN A 128 -13.67 -11.02 -22.85
C ASN A 128 -13.46 -12.16 -23.86
N CYS A 129 -12.37 -12.90 -23.71
CA CYS A 129 -12.25 -14.23 -24.31
C CYS A 129 -12.12 -15.33 -23.25
N SER A 130 -11.26 -16.32 -23.49
CA SER A 130 -11.19 -17.58 -22.74
C SER A 130 -10.51 -17.42 -21.38
N THR A 131 -9.60 -16.46 -21.22
CA THR A 131 -9.04 -16.09 -19.92
C THR A 131 -9.90 -14.99 -19.31
N PRO A 132 -10.53 -15.22 -18.14
CA PRO A 132 -11.36 -14.23 -17.48
C PRO A 132 -10.51 -13.08 -16.95
N TYR A 133 -11.13 -11.91 -16.86
CA TYR A 133 -10.63 -10.81 -16.04
C TYR A 133 -10.97 -11.12 -14.58
N ASP A 134 -9.98 -11.11 -13.70
CA ASP A 134 -10.18 -11.37 -12.28
C ASP A 134 -9.32 -10.46 -11.42
N THR A 135 -9.84 -10.08 -10.26
CA THR A 135 -9.16 -9.22 -9.30
C THR A 135 -9.37 -9.70 -7.88
N TRP A 136 -8.28 -9.72 -7.12
CA TRP A 136 -8.30 -10.10 -5.71
C TRP A 136 -7.24 -9.33 -4.94
N TYR A 137 -7.30 -9.42 -3.62
CA TYR A 137 -6.31 -8.79 -2.75
C TYR A 137 -5.68 -9.80 -1.80
N THR A 138 -4.48 -9.51 -1.34
CA THR A 138 -3.77 -10.26 -0.29
C THR A 138 -3.40 -9.34 0.86
N PHE A 139 -3.63 -9.77 2.10
CA PHE A 139 -3.22 -9.02 3.28
C PHE A 139 -1.70 -9.08 3.46
N LYS A 140 -1.07 -7.91 3.61
CA LYS A 140 0.32 -7.78 4.06
C LYS A 140 0.41 -7.46 5.53
N ASP A 141 -0.38 -6.49 5.99
CA ASP A 141 -0.33 -6.01 7.37
C ASP A 141 -1.69 -5.49 7.83
N ARG A 142 -1.90 -5.49 9.15
CA ARG A 142 -3.09 -4.93 9.80
C ARG A 142 -2.64 -4.24 11.08
N ASP A 143 -2.69 -2.92 11.05
CA ASP A 143 -2.42 -2.07 12.19
C ASP A 143 -3.74 -1.67 12.85
N ILE A 144 -3.75 -1.66 14.18
CA ILE A 144 -4.87 -1.11 14.93
C ILE A 144 -4.35 0.05 15.75
N ILE A 145 -4.88 1.23 15.47
CA ILE A 145 -4.46 2.47 16.12
C ILE A 145 -5.24 2.59 17.43
N TYR A 146 -4.58 2.18 18.52
CA TYR A 146 -5.18 2.10 19.85
C TYR A 146 -4.83 3.28 20.77
N ASN A 147 -3.83 4.10 20.46
CA ASN A 147 -3.30 5.04 21.44
C ASN A 147 -2.77 6.35 20.86
N LEU A 148 -3.19 7.45 21.48
CA LEU A 148 -2.94 8.81 21.04
C LEU A 148 -1.48 9.28 21.33
N SER A 149 -0.77 8.59 22.23
CA SER A 149 0.64 8.92 22.58
C SER A 149 1.67 8.49 21.53
N ASP A 150 1.26 7.62 20.59
CA ASP A 150 2.09 7.07 19.51
C ASP A 150 1.67 7.65 18.14
N MET A 151 0.85 8.71 18.16
CA MET A 151 0.25 9.30 16.96
C MET A 151 1.28 9.92 16.02
N GLU A 152 2.33 10.58 16.52
CA GLU A 152 3.33 11.19 15.64
C GLU A 152 4.09 10.14 14.83
N GLU A 153 4.46 9.01 15.45
CA GLU A 153 5.11 7.89 14.78
C GLU A 153 4.16 7.23 13.77
N GLN A 154 2.90 7.01 14.16
CA GLN A 154 1.89 6.40 13.29
C GLN A 154 1.49 7.32 12.12
N VAL A 155 1.37 8.63 12.33
CA VAL A 155 1.17 9.63 11.27
C VAL A 155 2.34 9.61 10.28
N THR A 156 3.57 9.52 10.77
CA THR A 156 4.76 9.41 9.92
C THR A 156 4.75 8.10 9.11
N LYS A 157 4.35 6.98 9.74
CA LYS A 157 4.18 5.68 9.08
C LYS A 157 3.09 5.70 8.01
N LEU A 158 1.97 6.37 8.28
CA LEU A 158 0.85 6.54 7.35
C LEU A 158 1.25 7.38 6.14
N ARG A 159 1.90 8.53 6.33
CA ARG A 159 2.45 9.35 5.23
C ARG A 159 3.44 8.58 4.37
N GLY A 160 4.37 7.86 5.01
CA GLY A 160 5.33 7.02 4.31
C GLY A 160 4.65 5.92 3.49
N SER A 161 3.60 5.30 4.04
CA SER A 161 2.82 4.26 3.37
C SER A 161 1.99 4.80 2.21
N ALA A 162 1.36 5.97 2.34
CA ALA A 162 0.64 6.63 1.25
C ALA A 162 1.57 6.96 0.07
N LYS A 163 2.76 7.52 0.36
CA LYS A 163 3.80 7.76 -0.66
C LYS A 163 4.25 6.46 -1.32
N SER A 164 4.40 5.37 -0.55
CA SER A 164 4.72 4.05 -1.09
C SER A 164 3.61 3.50 -1.99
N ALA A 165 2.34 3.70 -1.63
CA ALA A 165 1.19 3.31 -2.44
C ALA A 165 1.16 4.08 -3.76
N ARG A 166 1.37 5.41 -3.74
CA ARG A 166 1.52 6.22 -4.96
C ARG A 166 2.60 5.65 -5.87
N ASN A 167 3.80 5.44 -5.35
CA ASN A 167 4.91 4.89 -6.15
C ASN A 167 4.57 3.51 -6.74
N SER A 168 3.89 2.67 -5.97
CA SER A 168 3.48 1.33 -6.40
C SER A 168 2.45 1.40 -7.53
N VAL A 169 1.45 2.29 -7.42
CA VAL A 169 0.50 2.56 -8.50
C VAL A 169 1.22 3.12 -9.74
N THR A 170 2.09 4.11 -9.59
CA THR A 170 2.88 4.66 -10.72
C THR A 170 3.65 3.56 -11.45
N ASN A 171 4.33 2.67 -10.71
CA ASN A 171 5.08 1.57 -11.28
C ASN A 171 4.18 0.52 -11.94
N ALA A 172 3.01 0.23 -11.37
CA ALA A 172 2.04 -0.67 -11.95
C ALA A 172 1.51 -0.13 -13.30
N ILE A 173 1.26 1.19 -13.38
CA ILE A 173 0.88 1.86 -14.63
C ILE A 173 2.01 1.76 -15.67
N ASP A 174 3.27 1.98 -15.27
CA ASP A 174 4.41 1.80 -16.16
C ASP A 174 4.52 0.35 -16.67
N ASN A 175 4.24 -0.61 -15.80
CA ASN A 175 4.22 -2.03 -16.16
C ASN A 175 3.10 -2.36 -17.14
N VAL A 176 1.92 -1.78 -16.97
CA VAL A 176 0.82 -1.91 -17.92
C VAL A 176 1.22 -1.31 -19.27
N LEU A 177 1.63 -0.04 -19.30
CA LEU A 177 1.92 0.68 -20.55
C LEU A 177 3.01 -0.01 -21.40
N LYS A 178 4.00 -0.65 -20.76
CA LYS A 178 5.05 -1.39 -21.48
C LYS A 178 4.64 -2.81 -21.91
N SER A 179 3.58 -3.37 -21.35
CA SER A 179 3.14 -4.76 -21.58
C SER A 179 1.85 -4.88 -22.39
N LEU A 180 1.30 -3.78 -22.91
CA LEU A 180 0.08 -3.82 -23.73
C LEU A 180 0.27 -4.69 -24.98
N LYS A 181 -0.49 -5.78 -25.06
CA LYS A 181 -0.46 -6.74 -26.17
C LYS A 181 -1.54 -6.52 -27.22
N SER A 182 -2.52 -5.67 -26.93
CA SER A 182 -3.62 -5.36 -27.84
C SER A 182 -3.11 -4.78 -29.16
N ARG A 183 -3.77 -5.14 -30.27
CA ARG A 183 -3.38 -4.73 -31.63
C ARG A 183 -3.21 -3.22 -31.77
N GLU A 184 -4.07 -2.46 -31.11
CA GLU A 184 -4.07 -0.99 -31.10
C GLU A 184 -2.83 -0.40 -30.40
N HIS A 185 -2.29 -1.06 -29.38
CA HIS A 185 -1.26 -0.49 -28.51
C HIS A 185 0.12 -1.14 -28.64
N ARG A 186 0.20 -2.37 -29.15
CA ARG A 186 1.46 -3.16 -29.17
C ARG A 186 2.61 -2.42 -29.86
N ALA A 187 2.31 -1.66 -30.92
CA ALA A 187 3.30 -0.89 -31.67
C ALA A 187 3.77 0.37 -30.93
N PHE A 188 3.02 0.81 -29.91
CA PHE A 188 3.27 2.04 -29.16
C PHE A 188 3.80 1.80 -27.74
N THR A 189 3.88 0.55 -27.26
CA THR A 189 4.39 0.22 -25.91
C THR A 189 5.77 0.82 -25.62
N THR A 190 6.70 0.76 -26.57
CA THR A 190 8.03 1.39 -26.44
C THR A 190 7.90 2.92 -26.36
N MET A 191 7.03 3.53 -27.15
CA MET A 191 6.77 4.96 -27.11
C MET A 191 6.17 5.37 -25.76
N TYR A 192 5.16 4.65 -25.26
CA TYR A 192 4.57 4.91 -23.95
C TYR A 192 5.61 4.82 -22.84
N SER A 193 6.41 3.75 -22.83
CA SER A 193 7.49 3.58 -21.84
C SER A 193 8.53 4.70 -21.90
N GLN A 194 8.82 5.27 -23.07
CA GLN A 194 9.82 6.34 -23.21
C GLN A 194 9.25 7.74 -22.89
N VAL A 195 7.98 7.99 -23.19
CA VAL A 195 7.34 9.29 -22.98
C VAL A 195 6.75 9.42 -21.58
N LEU A 196 6.09 8.36 -21.13
CA LEU A 196 5.32 8.31 -19.88
C LEU A 196 6.05 7.54 -18.78
N GLY A 197 7.04 6.70 -19.09
CA GLY A 197 7.70 5.87 -18.07
C GLY A 197 8.48 6.70 -17.04
N GLY A 198 8.43 6.30 -15.77
CA GLY A 198 9.24 6.85 -14.69
C GLY A 198 8.87 8.26 -14.21
N ILE A 199 7.83 8.88 -14.78
CA ILE A 199 7.29 10.18 -14.31
C ILE A 199 6.09 9.98 -13.37
N SER A 200 5.67 11.04 -12.67
CA SER A 200 4.52 11.04 -11.75
C SER A 200 3.19 10.74 -12.46
N LEU A 201 2.16 10.36 -11.71
CA LEU A 201 0.82 10.12 -12.28
C LEU A 201 0.24 11.40 -12.87
N GLU A 202 0.50 12.53 -12.21
CA GLU A 202 0.08 13.86 -12.60
C GLU A 202 0.71 14.27 -13.95
N ASP A 203 2.02 14.04 -14.13
CA ASP A 203 2.71 14.32 -15.39
C ASP A 203 2.27 13.37 -16.50
N LYS A 204 1.95 12.09 -16.16
CA LYS A 204 1.38 11.14 -17.13
C LYS A 204 0.03 11.63 -17.63
N GLN A 205 -0.85 12.10 -16.72
CA GLN A 205 -2.15 12.65 -17.08
C GLN A 205 -1.98 13.91 -17.93
N GLU A 206 -1.10 14.85 -17.55
CA GLU A 206 -0.86 16.06 -18.34
C GLU A 206 -0.43 15.76 -19.78
N LEU A 207 0.42 14.74 -19.97
CA LEU A 207 0.84 14.29 -21.29
C LEU A 207 -0.27 13.54 -22.02
N ALA A 208 -1.06 12.72 -21.33
CA ALA A 208 -2.22 12.02 -21.92
C ALA A 208 -3.37 12.99 -22.30
N ASP A 209 -3.45 14.15 -21.66
CA ASP A 209 -4.46 15.17 -21.92
C ASP A 209 -4.14 16.02 -23.15
N ASN A 210 -2.87 16.09 -23.53
CA ASN A 210 -2.39 17.08 -24.48
C ASN A 210 -1.48 16.45 -25.54
N GLU A 211 -2.09 16.18 -26.72
CA GLU A 211 -1.40 15.62 -27.89
C GLU A 211 -0.13 16.41 -28.23
N SER A 212 -0.17 17.75 -28.18
CA SER A 212 0.97 18.59 -28.50
C SER A 212 2.12 18.42 -27.52
N LYS A 213 1.84 18.31 -26.21
CA LYS A 213 2.87 18.04 -25.19
C LYS A 213 3.45 16.64 -25.33
N PHE A 214 2.60 15.63 -25.50
CA PHE A 214 3.01 14.24 -25.72
C PHE A 214 3.94 14.13 -26.95
N THR A 215 3.47 14.63 -28.09
CA THR A 215 4.18 14.56 -29.36
C THR A 215 5.49 15.34 -29.31
N ARG A 216 5.49 16.53 -28.68
CA ARG A 216 6.72 17.31 -28.51
C ARG A 216 7.73 16.58 -27.62
N LYS A 217 7.30 15.97 -26.52
CA LYS A 217 8.20 15.19 -25.64
C LYS A 217 8.81 14.01 -26.40
N TYR A 218 8.00 13.23 -27.12
CA TYR A 218 8.51 12.13 -27.94
C TYR A 218 9.52 12.60 -29.01
N VAL A 219 9.14 13.58 -29.82
CA VAL A 219 9.96 14.01 -30.95
C VAL A 219 11.28 14.62 -30.49
N THR A 220 11.27 15.39 -29.40
CA THR A 220 12.46 16.14 -28.98
C THR A 220 13.33 15.43 -27.95
N GLU A 221 12.75 14.70 -27.01
CA GLU A 221 13.49 14.09 -25.90
C GLU A 221 13.79 12.61 -26.17
N VAL A 222 12.85 11.91 -26.81
CA VAL A 222 13.03 10.48 -27.14
C VAL A 222 13.75 10.32 -28.49
N ARG A 223 13.32 11.06 -29.51
CA ARG A 223 13.89 10.96 -30.86
C ARG A 223 15.04 11.94 -31.14
N GLY A 224 15.27 12.90 -30.24
CA GLY A 224 16.43 13.80 -30.31
C GLY A 224 16.37 14.85 -31.43
N PHE A 225 15.17 15.21 -31.90
CA PHE A 225 15.00 16.32 -32.85
C PHE A 225 14.96 17.68 -32.17
N SER A 226 15.08 18.74 -32.97
CA SER A 226 15.17 20.12 -32.48
C SER A 226 13.97 20.52 -31.60
N LYS A 227 14.27 21.11 -30.44
CA LYS A 227 13.29 21.78 -29.56
C LYS A 227 12.88 23.17 -30.07
N ALA A 228 13.63 23.74 -31.02
CA ALA A 228 13.46 25.12 -31.45
C ALA A 228 12.24 25.30 -32.35
N GLY A 229 11.38 26.26 -31.98
CA GLY A 229 10.20 26.64 -32.75
C GLY A 229 9.17 25.53 -32.89
N ASN A 230 8.54 25.48 -34.06
CA ASN A 230 7.60 24.43 -34.41
C ASN A 230 8.34 23.10 -34.65
N LEU A 231 7.70 21.97 -34.32
CA LEU A 231 8.29 20.65 -34.52
C LEU A 231 8.76 20.47 -35.97
N CYS A 232 9.96 19.92 -36.14
CA CYS A 232 10.62 19.67 -37.41
C CYS A 232 10.94 20.92 -38.25
N SER A 233 10.69 22.13 -37.75
CA SER A 233 10.94 23.37 -38.50
C SER A 233 12.43 23.61 -38.73
N THR A 234 13.28 23.26 -37.77
CA THR A 234 14.74 23.39 -37.90
C THR A 234 15.27 22.43 -38.97
N GLU A 235 14.82 21.19 -38.93
CA GLU A 235 15.17 20.12 -39.88
C GLU A 235 14.70 20.50 -41.30
N TYR A 236 13.47 21.00 -41.42
CA TYR A 236 12.94 21.50 -42.68
C TYR A 236 13.76 22.66 -43.24
N SER A 237 14.08 23.66 -42.41
CA SER A 237 14.88 24.81 -42.84
C SER A 237 16.28 24.41 -43.27
N ARG A 238 16.94 23.46 -42.58
CA ARG A 238 18.26 22.95 -42.98
C ARG A 238 18.21 22.25 -44.34
N TRP A 239 17.24 21.36 -44.53
CA TRP A 239 17.04 20.71 -45.82
C TRP A 239 16.75 21.73 -46.92
N LYS A 240 15.83 22.67 -46.70
CA LYS A 240 15.50 23.71 -47.68
C LYS A 240 16.68 24.64 -47.99
N ASN A 241 17.57 24.88 -47.04
CA ASN A 241 18.75 25.70 -47.29
C ASN A 241 19.91 24.90 -47.91
N SER A 242 19.78 23.58 -48.05
CA SER A 242 20.77 22.73 -48.70
C SER A 242 20.65 22.70 -50.23
N TYR A 243 19.62 23.33 -50.79
CA TYR A 243 19.44 23.39 -52.23
C TYR A 243 20.53 24.20 -52.91
N TYR A 244 21.19 23.61 -53.92
CA TYR A 244 22.17 24.27 -54.76
C TYR A 244 22.06 23.83 -56.22
N TRP A 245 22.65 24.62 -57.12
CA TRP A 245 22.76 24.29 -58.54
C TRP A 245 24.18 23.82 -58.85
N ASP A 246 24.31 22.68 -59.53
CA ASP A 246 25.55 22.22 -60.14
C ASP A 246 25.42 22.08 -61.67
N ILE A 247 26.49 21.63 -62.32
CA ILE A 247 26.58 21.40 -63.77
C ILE A 247 25.62 20.31 -64.29
N GLU A 248 25.10 19.45 -63.41
CA GLU A 248 24.14 18.40 -63.74
C GLU A 248 22.70 18.76 -63.36
N GLY A 249 22.50 19.86 -62.62
CA GLY A 249 21.20 20.46 -62.35
C GLY A 249 20.99 20.83 -60.88
N TYR A 250 19.71 20.80 -60.46
CA TYR A 250 19.32 21.12 -59.10
C TYR A 250 19.63 19.95 -58.16
N ARG A 251 20.40 20.20 -57.10
CA ARG A 251 20.80 19.22 -56.08
C ARG A 251 20.39 19.68 -54.69
N TRP A 252 20.33 18.73 -53.77
CA TRP A 252 20.19 18.98 -52.34
C TRP A 252 20.87 17.89 -51.54
N ASP A 253 21.02 18.15 -50.26
CA ASP A 253 21.55 17.18 -49.32
C ASP A 253 20.47 16.14 -48.97
N TYR A 254 20.69 14.91 -49.43
CA TYR A 254 19.77 13.79 -49.21
C TYR A 254 19.70 13.38 -47.72
N ASP A 255 20.78 13.57 -46.95
CA ASP A 255 20.79 13.26 -45.53
C ASP A 255 19.94 14.27 -44.74
N LEU A 256 19.95 15.53 -45.14
CA LEU A 256 19.07 16.54 -44.56
C LEU A 256 17.60 16.31 -44.94
N GLU A 257 17.32 15.90 -46.18
CA GLU A 257 15.97 15.49 -46.59
C GLU A 257 15.47 14.31 -45.75
N ARG A 258 16.28 13.25 -45.65
CA ARG A 258 15.98 12.06 -44.86
C ARG A 258 15.71 12.43 -43.41
N ARG A 259 16.56 13.25 -42.79
CA ARG A 259 16.39 13.68 -41.39
C ARG A 259 15.10 14.47 -41.18
N TYR A 260 14.71 15.34 -42.12
CA TYR A 260 13.41 16.01 -42.07
C TYR A 260 12.25 15.03 -42.17
N LYS A 261 12.29 14.08 -43.11
CA LYS A 261 11.26 13.04 -43.26
C LYS A 261 11.15 12.15 -42.03
N GLU A 262 12.26 11.77 -41.42
CA GLU A 262 12.29 11.02 -40.16
C GLU A 262 11.64 11.79 -39.01
N CYS A 263 11.86 13.10 -38.93
CA CYS A 263 11.20 13.96 -37.94
C CYS A 263 9.69 14.01 -38.19
N ALA A 264 9.26 14.23 -39.43
CA ALA A 264 7.84 14.26 -39.80
C ALA A 264 7.14 12.92 -39.51
N ALA A 265 7.82 11.80 -39.80
CA ALA A 265 7.34 10.47 -39.46
C ALA A 265 7.22 10.27 -37.94
N ALA A 266 8.20 10.74 -37.16
CA ALA A 266 8.12 10.68 -35.70
C ALA A 266 6.93 11.49 -35.13
N VAL A 267 6.62 12.66 -35.70
CA VAL A 267 5.41 13.42 -35.35
C VAL A 267 4.14 12.63 -35.66
N SER A 268 4.04 12.03 -36.85
CA SER A 268 2.87 11.23 -37.24
C SER A 268 2.67 10.05 -36.29
N SER A 269 3.73 9.27 -36.05
CA SER A 269 3.68 8.12 -35.14
C SER A 269 3.33 8.52 -33.71
N ALA A 270 3.80 9.68 -33.24
CA ALA A 270 3.46 10.17 -31.91
C ALA A 270 1.99 10.57 -31.78
N ASN A 271 1.44 11.24 -32.80
CA ASN A 271 0.01 11.59 -32.82
C ASN A 271 -0.86 10.32 -32.88
N GLU A 272 -0.47 9.33 -33.67
CA GLU A 272 -1.15 8.02 -33.70
C GLU A 272 -1.08 7.31 -32.35
N GLY A 273 0.11 7.27 -31.74
CA GLY A 273 0.32 6.68 -30.42
C GLY A 273 -0.50 7.37 -29.33
N HIS A 274 -0.57 8.70 -29.35
CA HIS A 274 -1.39 9.50 -28.43
C HIS A 274 -2.89 9.25 -28.63
N ARG A 275 -3.37 9.13 -29.86
CA ARG A 275 -4.77 8.79 -30.14
C ARG A 275 -5.11 7.40 -29.63
N ALA A 276 -4.25 6.41 -29.87
CA ALA A 276 -4.40 5.08 -29.30
C ALA A 276 -4.41 5.14 -27.77
N LEU A 277 -3.55 5.94 -27.13
CA LEU A 277 -3.52 6.09 -25.68
C LEU A 277 -4.88 6.51 -25.09
N GLN A 278 -5.70 7.28 -25.84
CA GLN A 278 -7.00 7.73 -25.34
C GLN A 278 -7.98 6.59 -25.01
N SER A 279 -7.88 5.43 -25.68
CA SER A 279 -8.77 4.29 -25.40
C SER A 279 -8.47 3.60 -24.05
N ILE A 280 -7.28 3.84 -23.50
CA ILE A 280 -6.83 3.30 -22.20
C ILE A 280 -6.52 4.40 -21.18
N ARG A 281 -6.81 5.66 -21.52
CA ARG A 281 -6.50 6.81 -20.67
C ARG A 281 -7.15 6.73 -19.30
N SER A 282 -8.35 6.14 -19.21
CA SER A 282 -9.05 5.96 -17.93
C SER A 282 -8.20 5.24 -16.89
N ILE A 283 -7.27 4.36 -17.31
CA ILE A 283 -6.33 3.69 -16.39
C ILE A 283 -5.47 4.72 -15.63
N ILE A 284 -4.98 5.74 -16.33
CA ILE A 284 -4.16 6.81 -15.73
C ILE A 284 -5.05 7.70 -14.85
N ASP A 285 -6.19 8.13 -15.37
CA ASP A 285 -7.13 9.03 -14.69
C ASP A 285 -7.69 8.41 -13.39
N ASP A 286 -8.19 7.18 -13.46
CA ASP A 286 -8.79 6.46 -12.33
C ASP A 286 -7.73 6.14 -11.26
N SER A 287 -6.51 5.81 -11.68
CA SER A 287 -5.39 5.52 -10.77
C SER A 287 -4.91 6.78 -10.04
N GLN A 288 -4.77 7.89 -10.76
CA GLN A 288 -4.42 9.17 -10.15
C GLN A 288 -5.49 9.60 -9.16
N LYS A 289 -6.76 9.57 -9.56
CA LYS A 289 -7.88 9.90 -8.67
C LYS A 289 -7.88 9.02 -7.42
N SER A 290 -7.74 7.71 -7.57
CA SER A 290 -7.75 6.76 -6.44
C SER A 290 -6.58 6.98 -5.46
N ILE A 291 -5.43 7.45 -5.95
CA ILE A 291 -4.29 7.82 -5.10
C ILE A 291 -4.49 9.20 -4.47
N SER A 292 -5.02 10.18 -5.18
CA SER A 292 -5.37 11.49 -4.61
C SER A 292 -6.40 11.36 -3.50
N ASP A 293 -7.46 10.58 -3.72
CA ASP A 293 -8.50 10.32 -2.71
C ASP A 293 -7.92 9.64 -1.46
N LEU A 294 -6.95 8.72 -1.64
CA LEU A 294 -6.26 8.06 -0.53
C LEU A 294 -5.43 9.06 0.28
N GLU A 295 -4.70 9.94 -0.40
CA GLU A 295 -3.86 10.92 0.27
C GLU A 295 -4.68 11.99 0.99
N GLU A 296 -5.81 12.39 0.41
CA GLU A 296 -6.77 13.26 1.08
C GLU A 296 -7.35 12.59 2.33
N GLN A 297 -7.70 11.30 2.27
CA GLN A 297 -8.13 10.54 3.45
C GLN A 297 -7.05 10.49 4.53
N VAL A 298 -5.79 10.26 4.13
CA VAL A 298 -4.66 10.21 5.06
C VAL A 298 -4.41 11.58 5.69
N GLU A 299 -4.38 12.66 4.91
CA GLU A 299 -4.19 14.01 5.46
C GLU A 299 -5.39 14.50 6.28
N GLY A 300 -6.62 14.11 5.93
CA GLY A 300 -7.81 14.34 6.74
C GLY A 300 -7.68 13.67 8.11
N TYR A 301 -7.31 12.40 8.13
CA TYR A 301 -7.05 11.66 9.38
C TYR A 301 -5.95 12.31 10.22
N ILE A 302 -4.87 12.77 9.59
CA ILE A 302 -3.77 13.47 10.27
C ILE A 302 -4.25 14.79 10.89
N THR A 303 -5.07 15.54 10.15
CA THR A 303 -5.59 16.83 10.61
C THR A 303 -6.54 16.65 11.79
N ASP A 304 -7.47 15.70 11.70
CA ASP A 304 -8.41 15.39 12.78
C ASP A 304 -7.68 14.87 14.03
N THR A 305 -6.65 14.06 13.81
CA THR A 305 -5.72 13.60 14.84
C THR A 305 -5.05 14.78 15.55
N GLN A 306 -4.44 15.70 14.80
CA GLN A 306 -3.75 16.86 15.36
C GLN A 306 -4.70 17.79 16.10
N ASN A 307 -5.90 18.04 15.56
CA ASN A 307 -6.93 18.84 16.22
C ASN A 307 -7.37 18.22 17.54
N THR A 308 -7.51 16.89 17.58
CA THR A 308 -7.84 16.14 18.79
C THR A 308 -6.74 16.28 19.84
N VAL A 309 -5.47 16.14 19.44
CA VAL A 309 -4.31 16.28 20.35
C VAL A 309 -4.16 17.72 20.88
N ASN A 310 -4.42 18.72 20.04
CA ASN A 310 -4.28 20.14 20.39
C ASN A 310 -5.49 20.72 21.14
N SER A 311 -6.56 19.94 21.31
CA SER A 311 -7.74 20.38 22.07
C SER A 311 -7.36 20.65 23.54
N PRO A 312 -7.81 21.77 24.15
CA PRO A 312 -7.53 22.05 25.57
C PRO A 312 -8.13 21.01 26.52
N ASP A 313 -9.14 20.25 26.07
CA ASP A 313 -9.77 19.16 26.81
C ASP A 313 -9.05 17.81 26.58
N TYR A 314 -8.00 17.80 25.75
CA TYR A 314 -7.23 16.60 25.45
C TYR A 314 -6.43 16.15 26.67
N VAL A 315 -6.66 14.89 27.05
CA VAL A 315 -5.88 14.20 28.07
C VAL A 315 -5.32 12.95 27.42
N SER A 316 -4.00 12.88 27.29
CA SER A 316 -3.31 11.74 26.68
C SER A 316 -3.68 10.42 27.38
N GLY A 317 -3.60 9.29 26.69
CA GLY A 317 -3.86 7.97 27.28
C GLY A 317 -3.02 7.71 28.54
N LYS A 318 -1.79 8.22 28.56
CA LYS A 318 -0.91 8.19 29.74
C LYS A 318 -1.45 9.03 30.89
N GLN A 319 -1.89 10.26 30.64
CA GLN A 319 -2.50 11.11 31.67
C GLN A 319 -3.84 10.54 32.17
N LYS A 320 -4.67 9.93 31.31
CA LYS A 320 -5.89 9.22 31.71
C LYS A 320 -5.57 8.01 32.58
N SER A 321 -4.54 7.24 32.22
CA SER A 321 -4.02 6.12 33.02
C SER A 321 -3.51 6.59 34.38
N ASP A 322 -2.72 7.68 34.42
CA ASP A 322 -2.18 8.24 35.65
C ASP A 322 -3.28 8.81 36.55
N LEU A 323 -4.29 9.48 35.98
CA LEU A 323 -5.49 9.94 36.68
C LEU A 323 -6.32 8.79 37.22
N ALA A 324 -6.53 7.72 36.44
CA ALA A 324 -7.25 6.54 36.88
C ALA A 324 -6.49 5.79 37.99
N THR A 325 -5.16 5.69 37.87
CA THR A 325 -4.28 5.09 38.87
C THR A 325 -4.29 5.89 40.16
N ARG A 326 -4.20 7.23 40.08
CA ARG A 326 -4.36 8.14 41.24
C ARG A 326 -5.73 7.99 41.88
N ALA A 327 -6.81 8.04 41.11
CA ALA A 327 -8.17 7.91 41.63
C ALA A 327 -8.43 6.53 42.27
N PHE A 328 -7.83 5.46 41.71
CA PHE A 328 -7.85 4.13 42.29
C PHE A 328 -7.08 4.08 43.62
N LEU A 329 -5.86 4.62 43.65
CA LEU A 329 -5.04 4.69 44.87
C LEU A 329 -5.72 5.53 45.95
N GLU A 330 -6.31 6.68 45.61
CA GLU A 330 -7.09 7.51 46.52
C GLU A 330 -8.30 6.76 47.10
N LYS A 331 -9.06 6.03 46.27
CA LYS A 331 -10.19 5.20 46.74
C LYS A 331 -9.71 4.05 47.62
N ALA A 332 -8.60 3.40 47.27
CA ALA A 332 -8.02 2.30 48.04
C ALA A 332 -7.48 2.78 49.41
N LEU A 333 -6.86 3.97 49.46
CA LEU A 333 -6.36 4.59 50.69
C LEU A 333 -7.51 5.09 51.58
N LYS A 334 -8.54 5.69 51.00
CA LYS A 334 -9.76 6.10 51.71
C LYS A 334 -10.53 4.91 52.30
N ALA A 335 -10.59 3.78 51.59
CA ALA A 335 -11.17 2.54 52.10
C ALA A 335 -10.38 1.95 53.29
N LYS A 336 -9.07 2.24 53.38
CA LYS A 336 -8.20 1.86 54.49
C LYS A 336 -8.05 2.94 55.58
N LYS A 337 -8.80 4.05 55.50
CA LYS A 337 -8.71 5.21 56.42
C LYS A 337 -7.30 5.83 56.49
N LEU A 338 -6.58 5.86 55.38
CA LEU A 338 -5.30 6.56 55.24
C LEU A 338 -5.49 7.79 54.34
N GLU A 339 -4.90 8.93 54.71
CA GLU A 339 -4.95 10.15 53.90
C GLU A 339 -3.93 10.12 52.76
N TYR A 340 -4.32 10.66 51.60
CA TYR A 340 -3.46 10.79 50.42
C TYR A 340 -2.61 12.06 50.57
N GLY A 341 -1.35 11.93 50.97
CA GLY A 341 -0.47 13.10 51.15
C GLY A 341 0.90 12.89 51.84
N GLU A 342 1.16 11.80 52.56
CA GLU A 342 2.44 11.60 53.27
C GLU A 342 3.40 10.61 52.59
N GLY A 343 3.39 10.54 51.25
CA GLY A 343 4.21 9.59 50.49
C GLY A 343 5.26 10.19 49.56
N GLU A 344 5.32 11.52 49.42
CA GLU A 344 6.17 12.16 48.40
C GLU A 344 7.67 12.21 48.75
N ASN A 345 8.08 11.71 49.92
CA ASN A 345 9.48 11.69 50.36
C ASN A 345 10.17 10.32 50.34
N ILE A 346 9.58 9.27 49.74
CA ILE A 346 10.22 7.93 49.71
C ILE A 346 10.85 7.59 48.33
N LEU A 347 10.67 8.42 47.30
CA LEU A 347 11.20 8.14 45.95
C LEU A 347 12.47 8.93 45.57
N ASN A 348 13.09 9.64 46.52
CA ASN A 348 14.42 10.22 46.36
C ASN A 348 15.40 9.59 47.35
N ASN A 349 15.75 8.31 47.12
CA ASN A 349 17.05 7.72 47.47
C ASN A 349 17.31 6.46 46.65
#